data_AF-A0A7R9NVG8-F1
#
_entry.id   AF-A0A7R9NVG8-F1
#
_cell.length_a   1.000
_cell.length_b   1.000
_cell.length_c   1.000
_cell.angle_alpha   90.00
_cell.angle_beta   90.00
_cell.angle_gamma   90.00
#
_symmetry.space_group_name_H-M   'P 1'
#
loop_
_entity.id
_entity.type
_entity.pdbx_description
1 polymer ?
#
loop_
_entity_poly.entity_id
_entity_poly.type
_entity_poly.pdbx_seq_one_letter_code
_entity_poly.pdbx_strand_id
1 'polypeptide(L)'
;MYAQLMVCVIDSYLPLCVCCEGAITLDLNRFPRGAKSSKLCTLNMLKMDGSVPMVNIFKQKRVKGWWPFYVKKENEEMELTGKVEAEIHLLSKEEAEKNPAGLGRNDPDPLDKPNRPDASFMWFLNPLKSIRYIVWHNYKWAILKLLVVFALAIVLLLFFYSVPGYTVKKIIGA
;
A
#
# COMPACT_ATOMS: atom_id res chain seq x y z
N MET A 1 14.56 -10.25 35.31
CA MET A 1 15.20 -10.72 34.07
C MET A 1 14.90 -9.67 33.01
N TYR A 2 15.88 -8.83 32.66
CA TYR A 2 15.72 -7.82 31.60
C TYR A 2 16.18 -8.46 30.30
N ALA A 3 15.28 -8.55 29.33
CA ALA A 3 15.59 -9.10 28.03
C ALA A 3 15.10 -8.10 26.99
N GLN A 4 16.04 -7.53 26.25
CA GLN A 4 15.79 -6.55 25.20
C GLN A 4 16.05 -7.22 23.85
N LEU A 5 15.09 -7.08 22.93
CA LEU A 5 15.26 -7.48 21.55
C LEU A 5 15.63 -6.25 20.73
N MET A 6 16.82 -6.26 20.12
CA MET A 6 17.24 -5.24 19.16
C MET A 6 17.10 -5.83 17.76
N VAL A 7 16.26 -5.21 16.94
CA VAL A 7 16.13 -5.57 15.52
C VAL A 7 16.79 -4.47 14.69
N CYS A 8 17.83 -4.85 13.95
CA CYS A 8 18.53 -3.99 12.98
C CYS A 8 18.22 -4.48 11.57
N VAL A 9 17.90 -3.56 10.66
CA VAL A 9 17.87 -3.85 9.23
C VAL A 9 19.30 -3.70 8.70
N ILE A 10 19.86 -4.78 8.16
CA ILE A 10 21.18 -4.79 7.52
C ILE A 10 20.94 -4.93 6.03
N ASP A 11 21.39 -3.93 5.25
CA ASP A 11 21.41 -4.06 3.80
C ASP A 11 22.59 -4.96 3.39
N SER A 12 22.29 -6.06 2.69
CA SER A 12 23.27 -7.05 2.23
C SER A 12 24.13 -6.59 1.05
N TYR A 13 23.88 -5.39 0.49
CA TYR A 13 24.54 -4.93 -0.74
C TYR A 13 25.82 -4.08 -0.55
N LEU A 14 26.17 -3.66 0.68
CA LEU A 14 27.39 -2.88 0.92
C LEU A 14 28.40 -3.63 1.81
N PRO A 15 29.60 -3.98 1.30
CA PRO A 15 30.59 -4.76 2.06
C PRO A 15 31.38 -3.96 3.10
N LEU A 16 31.08 -2.67 3.33
CA LEU A 16 31.99 -1.79 4.09
C LEU A 16 31.34 -0.72 4.98
N CYS A 17 30.05 -0.78 5.26
CA CYS A 17 29.45 0.04 6.31
C CYS A 17 28.24 -0.66 6.91
N VAL A 18 28.30 -0.97 8.21
CA VAL A 18 27.12 -1.32 9.01
C VAL A 18 26.35 -0.02 9.27
N CYS A 19 25.77 0.56 8.24
CA CYS A 19 24.82 1.65 8.40
C CYS A 19 23.47 1.02 8.79
N CYS A 20 23.14 1.01 10.08
CA CYS A 20 21.80 0.68 10.51
C CYS A 20 20.86 1.78 9.96
N GLU A 21 20.14 1.51 8.87
CA GLU A 21 19.15 2.45 8.32
C GLU A 21 17.97 2.68 9.27
N GLY A 22 17.81 1.80 10.27
CA GLY A 22 16.94 1.98 11.42
C GLY A 22 17.11 0.83 12.40
N ALA A 23 17.00 1.13 13.69
CA ALA A 23 17.01 0.12 14.76
C ALA A 23 15.79 0.34 15.66
N ILE A 24 15.14 -0.76 16.05
CA ILE A 24 14.09 -0.73 17.07
C ILE A 24 14.51 -1.62 18.23
N THR A 25 14.47 -1.06 19.44
CA THR A 25 14.71 -1.79 20.68
C THR A 25 13.37 -2.03 21.35
N LEU A 26 13.02 -3.30 21.55
CA LEU A 26 11.78 -3.73 22.17
C LEU A 26 12.11 -4.39 23.51
N ASP A 27 11.62 -3.83 24.61
CA ASP A 27 11.65 -4.48 25.91
C ASP A 27 10.55 -5.54 25.98
N LEU A 28 10.93 -6.80 26.16
CA LEU A 28 10.01 -7.94 26.17
C LEU A 28 8.99 -7.88 27.32
N ASN A 29 9.30 -7.14 28.40
CA ASN A 29 8.37 -6.94 29.51
C ASN A 29 7.26 -5.93 29.19
N ARG A 30 7.57 -4.90 28.39
CA ARG A 30 6.67 -3.77 28.09
C ARG A 30 7.05 -3.16 26.74
N PHE A 31 6.40 -3.59 25.68
CA PHE A 31 6.54 -2.98 24.35
C PHE A 31 5.18 -2.54 23.80
N PRO A 32 5.13 -1.52 22.93
CA PRO A 32 3.88 -1.09 22.32
C PRO A 32 3.32 -2.19 21.43
N ARG A 33 2.01 -2.42 21.52
CA ARG A 33 1.33 -3.39 20.67
C ARG A 33 1.48 -2.99 19.21
N GLY A 34 1.99 -3.89 18.38
CA GLY A 34 2.12 -3.67 16.95
C GLY A 34 0.77 -3.40 16.26
N ALA A 35 0.79 -2.60 15.20
CA ALA A 35 -0.42 -2.29 14.43
C ALA A 35 -0.88 -3.51 13.63
N LYS A 36 -2.19 -3.64 13.39
CA LYS A 36 -2.76 -4.73 12.57
C LYS A 36 -2.48 -4.57 11.07
N SER A 37 -2.11 -3.37 10.62
CA SER A 37 -1.86 -3.06 9.21
C SER A 37 -0.80 -1.97 9.10
N SER A 38 -0.01 -2.01 8.01
CA SER A 38 0.97 -0.97 7.66
C SER A 38 0.38 0.45 7.65
N LYS A 39 -0.90 0.61 7.30
CA LYS A 39 -1.56 1.94 7.27
C LYS A 39 -1.75 2.57 8.65
N LEU A 40 -1.97 1.74 9.68
CA LEU A 40 -2.20 2.18 11.05
C LEU A 40 -0.90 2.33 11.85
N CYS A 41 0.21 1.81 11.32
CA CYS A 41 1.53 1.93 11.92
C CYS A 41 2.05 3.37 11.78
N THR A 42 2.16 4.09 12.91
CA THR A 42 2.62 5.50 12.97
C THR A 42 3.58 5.69 14.14
N LEU A 43 4.43 6.72 14.09
CA LEU A 43 5.38 7.05 15.18
C LEU A 43 4.70 7.31 16.52
N ASN A 44 3.42 7.71 16.52
CA ASN A 44 2.64 7.91 17.74
C ASN A 44 2.50 6.62 18.58
N MET A 45 2.71 5.45 17.97
CA MET A 45 2.66 4.16 18.66
C MET A 45 3.87 3.92 19.58
N LEU A 46 4.96 4.65 19.38
CA LEU A 46 6.18 4.54 20.18
C LEU A 46 6.14 5.41 21.45
N LYS A 47 5.14 6.28 21.58
CA LYS A 47 4.99 7.14 22.76
C LYS A 47 4.74 6.29 24.00
N MET A 48 5.57 6.45 25.02
CA MET A 48 5.46 5.72 26.29
C MET A 48 4.50 6.39 27.30
N ASP A 49 3.67 7.34 26.84
CA ASP A 49 2.81 8.17 27.69
C ASP A 49 1.58 7.42 28.26
N GLY A 50 1.55 6.08 28.18
CA GLY A 50 0.43 5.25 28.63
C GLY A 50 -0.82 5.31 27.73
N SER A 51 -0.79 6.13 26.67
CA SER A 51 -1.87 6.26 25.68
C SER A 51 -1.98 5.04 24.75
N VAL A 52 -0.87 4.31 24.58
CA VAL A 52 -0.79 3.13 23.71
C VAL A 52 -0.85 1.84 24.55
N PRO A 53 -1.60 0.82 24.10
CA PRO A 53 -1.68 -0.44 24.81
C PRO A 53 -0.31 -1.15 24.76
N MET A 54 0.30 -1.31 25.92
CA MET A 54 1.56 -2.04 26.08
C MET A 54 1.29 -3.53 26.27
N VAL A 55 2.15 -4.36 25.67
CA VAL A 55 2.09 -5.82 25.75
C VAL A 55 3.35 -6.38 26.42
N ASN A 56 3.17 -7.54 27.04
CA ASN A 56 4.24 -8.32 27.68
C ASN A 56 4.24 -9.72 27.06
N ILE A 57 5.36 -10.11 26.44
CA ILE A 57 5.45 -11.38 25.71
C ILE A 57 5.39 -12.60 26.65
N PHE A 58 5.79 -12.44 27.91
CA PHE A 58 5.74 -13.51 28.91
C PHE A 58 4.30 -13.84 29.31
N LYS A 59 3.38 -12.86 29.25
CA LYS A 59 1.94 -13.10 29.43
C LYS A 59 1.28 -13.60 28.14
N GLN A 60 1.74 -13.11 27.00
CA GLN A 60 1.19 -13.43 25.69
C GLN A 60 2.27 -14.04 24.79
N LYS A 61 2.34 -15.38 24.77
CA LYS A 61 3.41 -16.16 24.10
C LYS A 61 3.60 -15.84 22.61
N ARG A 62 2.59 -15.31 21.92
CA ARG A 62 2.66 -14.94 20.50
C ARG A 62 2.10 -13.54 20.26
N VAL A 63 2.86 -12.69 19.58
CA VAL A 63 2.44 -11.36 19.16
C VAL A 63 2.88 -11.12 17.72
N LYS A 64 1.91 -10.85 16.84
CA LYS A 64 2.14 -10.42 15.45
C LYS A 64 1.69 -8.97 15.30
N GLY A 65 2.47 -8.18 14.58
CA GLY A 65 2.09 -6.80 14.29
C GLY A 65 3.10 -6.03 13.45
N TRP A 66 2.74 -4.77 13.19
CA TRP A 66 3.56 -3.82 12.48
C TRP A 66 4.19 -2.83 13.46
N TRP A 67 5.50 -2.64 13.36
CA TRP A 67 6.23 -1.63 14.13
C TRP A 67 6.92 -0.61 13.23
N PRO A 68 6.92 0.68 13.62
CA PRO A 68 7.61 1.72 12.89
C PRO A 68 9.11 1.72 13.22
N PHE A 69 9.96 1.76 12.20
CA PHE A 69 11.37 2.08 12.33
C PHE A 69 11.55 3.58 12.26
N TYR A 70 12.38 4.12 13.14
CA TYR A 70 12.71 5.52 13.17
C TYR A 70 14.21 5.73 13.23
N VAL A 71 14.65 6.84 12.66
CA VAL A 71 16.01 7.36 12.84
C VAL A 71 15.89 8.62 13.67
N LYS A 72 16.69 8.70 14.75
CA LYS A 72 16.81 9.92 15.54
C LYS A 72 17.79 10.84 14.82
N LYS A 73 17.31 11.97 14.31
CA LYS A 73 18.18 13.04 13.76
C LYS A 73 18.84 13.83 14.90
N GLU A 74 19.84 14.63 14.56
CA GLU A 74 20.56 15.50 15.52
C GLU A 74 19.63 16.47 16.26
N ASN A 75 18.50 16.86 15.65
CA ASN A 75 17.48 17.73 16.26
C ASN A 75 16.50 17.00 17.21
N GLU A 76 16.78 15.75 17.59
CA GLU A 76 15.91 14.88 18.40
C GLU A 76 14.53 14.54 17.79
N GLU A 77 14.20 15.06 16.63
CA GLU A 77 13.03 14.65 15.86
C GLU A 77 13.19 13.21 15.35
N MET A 78 12.19 12.38 15.66
CA MET A 78 12.11 11.01 15.17
C MET A 78 11.46 11.02 13.79
N GLU A 79 12.21 10.63 12.76
CA GLU A 79 11.67 10.46 11.41
C GLU A 79 11.38 8.99 11.15
N LEU A 80 10.23 8.70 10.52
CA LEU A 80 9.82 7.35 10.19
C LEU A 80 10.57 6.86 8.94
N THR A 81 11.55 5.99 9.11
CA THR A 81 12.34 5.44 8.00
C THR A 81 11.69 4.22 7.36
N GLY A 82 10.90 3.45 8.12
CA GLY A 82 10.32 2.22 7.61
C GLY A 82 9.25 1.62 8.51
N LYS A 83 8.63 0.53 8.05
CA LYS A 83 7.65 -0.25 8.82
C LYS A 83 7.95 -1.72 8.61
N VAL A 84 8.00 -2.48 9.69
CA VAL A 84 8.26 -3.92 9.66
C VAL A 84 7.10 -4.68 10.22
N GLU A 85 6.69 -5.72 9.50
CA GLU A 85 5.83 -6.76 10.04
C GLU A 85 6.72 -7.80 10.69
N ALA A 86 6.50 -8.03 11.98
CA ALA A 86 7.23 -9.04 12.73
C ALA A 86 6.25 -9.91 13.52
N GLU A 87 6.67 -11.14 13.77
CA GLU A 87 5.96 -12.07 14.63
C GLU A 87 6.93 -12.58 15.69
N ILE A 88 6.61 -12.31 16.95
CA ILE A 88 7.45 -12.64 18.10
C ILE A 88 6.79 -13.81 18.83
N HIS A 89 7.53 -14.91 18.92
CA HIS A 89 7.14 -16.12 19.63
C HIS A 89 8.07 -16.39 20.80
N LEU A 90 7.51 -16.54 22.00
CA LEU A 90 8.25 -17.01 23.16
C LEU A 90 8.25 -18.55 23.15
N LEU A 91 9.39 -19.14 22.84
CA LEU A 91 9.62 -20.57 22.91
C LEU A 91 10.14 -20.98 24.29
N SER A 92 9.80 -22.19 24.71
CA SER A 92 10.43 -22.81 25.87
C SER A 92 11.86 -23.27 25.55
N LYS A 93 12.67 -23.52 26.59
CA LYS A 93 14.06 -23.99 26.41
C LYS A 93 14.12 -25.28 25.60
N GLU A 94 13.23 -26.22 25.89
CA GLU A 94 13.15 -27.53 25.21
C GLU A 94 12.79 -27.41 23.72
N GLU A 95 11.95 -26.44 23.36
CA GLU A 95 11.58 -26.16 21.96
C GLU A 95 12.70 -25.44 21.21
N ALA A 96 13.37 -24.49 21.88
CA ALA A 96 14.50 -23.75 21.31
C ALA A 96 15.71 -24.65 21.05
N GLU A 97 15.96 -25.66 21.88
CA GLU A 97 17.03 -26.65 21.67
C GLU A 97 16.76 -27.56 20.46
N LYS A 98 15.48 -27.88 20.19
CA LYS A 98 15.11 -28.70 19.02
C LYS A 98 15.24 -27.95 17.70
N ASN A 99 14.97 -26.64 17.70
CA ASN A 99 15.06 -25.78 16.52
C ASN A 99 15.85 -24.49 16.86
N PRO A 100 17.19 -24.56 16.92
CA PRO A 100 17.98 -23.40 17.31
C PRO A 100 17.99 -22.33 16.20
N ALA A 101 17.42 -21.17 16.48
CA ALA A 101 17.53 -20.00 15.61
C ALA A 101 18.87 -19.27 15.85
N GLY A 102 19.49 -18.74 14.79
CA GLY A 102 20.64 -17.83 14.91
C GLY A 102 22.03 -18.46 15.02
N LEU A 103 22.18 -19.79 14.88
CA LEU A 103 23.49 -20.46 14.75
C LEU A 103 24.07 -20.43 13.32
N GLY A 104 23.59 -19.51 12.49
CA GLY A 104 24.19 -19.25 11.17
C GLY A 104 23.97 -20.32 10.11
N ARG A 105 23.01 -21.24 10.25
CA ARG A 105 22.53 -22.09 9.14
C ARG A 105 21.03 -22.37 9.25
N ASN A 106 20.35 -22.15 8.13
CA ASN A 106 18.89 -22.07 7.90
C ASN A 106 18.33 -20.65 8.02
N ASP A 107 17.71 -20.21 6.93
CA ASP A 107 16.93 -18.98 6.89
C ASP A 107 15.89 -19.01 8.03
N PRO A 108 15.58 -17.86 8.66
CA PRO A 108 14.49 -17.79 9.63
C PRO A 108 13.23 -18.38 9.00
N ASP A 109 12.42 -19.10 9.79
CA ASP A 109 11.19 -19.73 9.32
C ASP A 109 10.44 -18.78 8.38
N PRO A 110 10.18 -19.19 7.13
CA PRO A 110 9.65 -18.28 6.12
C PRO A 110 8.29 -17.79 6.61
N LEU A 111 8.24 -16.52 7.00
CA LEU A 111 6.99 -15.81 7.26
C LEU A 111 6.08 -15.98 6.05
N ASP A 112 4.77 -16.07 6.32
CA ASP A 112 3.77 -16.02 5.26
C ASP A 112 4.07 -14.81 4.37
N LYS A 113 4.17 -15.04 3.05
CA LYS A 113 4.45 -13.96 2.10
C LYS A 113 3.46 -12.83 2.35
N PRO A 114 3.93 -11.58 2.50
CA PRO A 114 3.03 -10.44 2.63
C PRO A 114 2.07 -10.47 1.45
N ASN A 115 0.82 -10.09 1.70
CA ASN A 115 -0.23 -10.10 0.70
C ASN A 115 0.11 -9.07 -0.39
N ARG A 116 0.96 -9.47 -1.33
CA ARG A 116 1.45 -8.67 -2.45
C ARG A 116 0.32 -8.66 -3.46
N PRO A 117 -0.39 -7.55 -3.67
CA PRO A 117 -1.30 -7.48 -4.79
C PRO A 117 -0.49 -7.82 -6.05
N ASP A 118 -1.00 -8.75 -6.86
CA ASP A 118 -0.29 -9.28 -8.04
C ASP A 118 0.17 -8.12 -8.93
N ALA A 119 1.44 -7.76 -8.78
CA ALA A 119 2.08 -6.65 -9.46
C ALA A 119 2.24 -6.90 -10.97
N SER A 120 1.75 -8.03 -11.47
CA SER A 120 1.74 -8.42 -12.87
C SER A 120 0.69 -7.66 -13.69
N PHE A 121 -0.44 -7.26 -13.08
CA PHE A 121 -1.52 -6.58 -13.82
C PHE A 121 -1.50 -5.04 -13.71
N MET A 122 -0.78 -4.49 -12.73
CA MET A 122 -0.82 -3.05 -12.46
C MET A 122 0.03 -2.20 -13.40
N TRP A 123 1.10 -2.71 -14.01
CA TRP A 123 1.91 -1.89 -14.94
C TRP A 123 1.16 -1.53 -16.22
N PHE A 124 0.31 -2.42 -16.75
CA PHE A 124 -0.48 -2.16 -17.95
C PHE A 124 -1.83 -1.47 -17.65
N LEU A 125 -2.47 -1.77 -16.52
CA LEU A 125 -3.76 -1.18 -16.17
C LEU A 125 -3.66 0.22 -15.54
N ASN A 126 -2.52 0.60 -14.94
CA ASN A 126 -2.28 1.97 -14.47
C ASN A 126 -2.32 3.03 -15.58
N PRO A 127 -1.58 2.89 -16.70
CA PRO A 127 -1.59 3.88 -17.76
C PRO A 127 -2.97 4.01 -18.40
N LEU A 128 -3.72 2.91 -18.55
CA LEU A 128 -5.10 2.96 -19.05
C LEU A 128 -6.06 3.68 -18.10
N LYS A 129 -5.91 3.50 -16.77
CA LYS A 129 -6.69 4.28 -15.79
C LYS A 129 -6.33 5.76 -15.81
N SER A 130 -5.05 6.10 -15.91
CA SER A 130 -4.58 7.50 -15.98
C SER A 130 -5.03 8.19 -17.26
N ILE A 131 -4.91 7.51 -18.42
CA ILE A 131 -5.40 8.04 -19.71
C ILE A 131 -6.93 8.21 -19.67
N ARG A 132 -7.67 7.23 -19.16
CA ARG A 132 -9.13 7.34 -19.01
C ARG A 132 -9.51 8.52 -18.10
N TYR A 133 -8.78 8.75 -17.01
CA TYR A 133 -9.03 9.86 -16.09
C TYR A 133 -8.73 11.22 -16.74
N ILE A 134 -7.62 11.35 -17.46
CA ILE A 134 -7.23 12.57 -18.20
C ILE A 134 -8.24 12.87 -19.32
N VAL A 135 -8.63 11.86 -20.09
CA VAL A 135 -9.64 11.99 -21.15
C VAL A 135 -10.99 12.38 -20.56
N TRP A 136 -11.38 11.78 -19.43
CA TRP A 136 -12.62 12.13 -18.74
C TRP A 136 -12.61 13.53 -18.13
N HIS A 137 -11.46 14.13 -17.84
CA HIS A 137 -11.41 15.51 -17.35
C HIS A 137 -11.59 16.54 -18.48
N ASN A 138 -10.92 16.33 -19.62
CA ASN A 138 -10.94 17.29 -20.74
C ASN A 138 -12.09 17.09 -21.74
N TYR A 139 -12.50 15.85 -22.02
CA TYR A 139 -13.37 15.56 -23.16
C TYR A 139 -14.87 15.49 -22.84
N LYS A 140 -15.33 15.72 -21.59
CA LYS A 140 -16.79 15.66 -21.28
C LYS A 140 -17.60 16.60 -22.18
N TRP A 141 -17.11 17.82 -22.34
CA TRP A 141 -17.76 18.84 -23.16
C TRP A 141 -17.55 18.61 -24.66
N ALA A 142 -16.40 18.06 -25.06
CA ALA A 142 -16.11 17.73 -26.46
C ALA A 142 -17.00 16.57 -26.96
N ILE A 143 -17.15 15.51 -26.16
CA ILE A 143 -18.02 14.36 -26.45
C ILE A 143 -19.48 14.80 -26.53
N LEU A 144 -19.92 15.67 -25.61
CA LEU A 144 -21.28 16.20 -25.63
C LEU A 144 -21.56 17.02 -26.91
N LYS A 145 -20.65 17.92 -27.29
CA LYS A 145 -20.76 18.69 -28.54
C LYS A 145 -20.81 17.78 -29.77
N LEU A 146 -19.96 16.75 -29.81
CA LEU A 146 -19.92 15.79 -30.92
C LEU A 146 -21.23 14.99 -31.03
N LEU A 147 -21.80 14.56 -29.90
CA LEU A 147 -23.10 13.89 -29.86
C LEU A 147 -24.23 14.79 -30.39
N VAL A 148 -24.24 16.07 -29.99
CA VAL A 148 -25.26 17.03 -30.46
C VAL A 148 -25.14 17.30 -31.95
N VAL A 149 -23.91 17.49 -32.48
CA VAL A 149 -23.68 17.67 -33.91
C VAL A 149 -24.09 16.42 -34.70
N PHE A 150 -23.79 15.24 -34.19
CA PHE A 150 -24.19 13.99 -34.83
C PHE A 150 -25.71 13.80 -34.85
N ALA A 151 -26.39 14.11 -33.74
CA ALA A 151 -27.85 14.10 -33.68
C ALA A 151 -28.48 15.10 -34.68
N LEU A 152 -27.94 16.32 -34.78
CA LEU A 152 -28.38 17.31 -35.78
C LEU A 152 -28.16 16.82 -37.21
N ALA A 153 -27.01 16.20 -37.50
CA ALA A 153 -26.72 15.64 -38.81
C ALA A 153 -27.71 14.53 -39.19
N ILE A 154 -28.07 13.64 -38.24
CA ILE A 154 -29.10 12.62 -38.46
C ILE A 154 -30.46 13.26 -38.72
N VAL A 155 -30.86 14.27 -37.95
CA VAL A 155 -32.13 14.98 -38.17
C VAL A 155 -32.16 15.63 -39.55
N LEU A 156 -31.06 16.24 -40.00
CA LEU A 156 -30.97 16.83 -41.34
C LEU A 156 -31.01 15.75 -42.44
N LEU A 157 -30.28 14.65 -42.29
CA LEU A 157 -30.33 13.53 -43.24
C LEU A 157 -31.75 12.93 -43.34
N LEU A 158 -32.40 12.73 -42.20
CA LEU A 158 -33.79 12.28 -42.15
C LEU A 158 -34.72 13.31 -42.76
N PHE A 159 -34.50 14.60 -42.53
CA PHE A 159 -35.27 15.68 -43.14
C PHE A 159 -35.19 15.61 -44.67
N PHE A 160 -33.98 15.59 -45.25
CA PHE A 160 -33.79 15.46 -46.70
C PHE A 160 -34.36 14.15 -47.26
N TYR A 161 -34.19 13.05 -46.53
CA TYR A 161 -34.78 11.76 -46.90
C TYR A 161 -36.32 11.79 -46.85
N SER A 162 -36.90 12.51 -45.88
CA SER A 162 -38.35 12.72 -45.69
C SER A 162 -38.94 13.86 -46.53
N VAL A 163 -38.15 14.44 -47.44
CA VAL A 163 -38.63 15.29 -48.54
C VAL A 163 -38.82 14.47 -49.84
N PRO A 164 -39.42 13.25 -49.87
CA PRO A 164 -39.74 12.63 -51.13
C PRO A 164 -41.10 13.18 -51.59
N GLY A 165 -41.11 13.81 -52.75
CA GLY A 165 -42.29 13.93 -53.58
C GLY A 165 -43.26 15.09 -53.31
N TYR A 166 -43.44 15.60 -52.09
CA TYR A 166 -44.42 16.70 -51.86
C TYR A 166 -43.95 18.04 -52.45
N THR A 167 -42.68 18.38 -52.27
CA THR A 167 -42.10 19.61 -52.85
C THR A 167 -41.97 19.49 -54.37
N VAL A 168 -41.61 18.31 -54.87
CA VAL A 168 -41.47 18.05 -56.31
C VAL A 168 -42.83 18.07 -57.01
N LYS A 169 -43.89 17.51 -56.41
CA LYS A 169 -45.26 17.59 -56.96
C LYS A 169 -45.83 19.00 -56.97
N LYS A 170 -45.42 19.87 -56.04
CA LYS A 170 -45.84 21.29 -56.01
C LYS A 170 -45.07 22.17 -57.02
N ILE A 171 -43.89 21.71 -57.47
CA ILE A 171 -43.07 22.39 -58.50
C ILE A 171 -43.39 21.90 -59.92
N ILE A 172 -43.85 20.65 -60.08
CA ILE A 172 -44.16 20.03 -61.40
C ILE A 172 -45.68 19.99 -61.69
N GLY A 173 -46.53 20.32 -60.71
CA GLY A 173 -48.00 20.20 -60.79
C GLY A 173 -48.78 21.50 -60.61
N ALA A 174 -48.17 22.64 -60.98
CA ALA A 174 -48.83 23.91 -61.29
C ALA A 174 -47.96 24.68 -62.29
#